data_AF-A0A369JUJ9-F1
#
_entry.id   AF-A0A369JUJ9-F1
#
_cell.length_a   1.000
_cell.length_b   1.000
_cell.length_c   1.000
_cell.angle_alpha   90.00
_cell.angle_beta   90.00
_cell.angle_gamma   90.00
#
_symmetry.space_group_name_H-M   'P 1'
#
loop_
_entity.id
_entity.type
_entity.pdbx_description
1 polymer ?
#
loop_
_entity_poly.entity_id
_entity_poly.type
_entity_poly.pdbx_seq_one_letter_code
_entity_poly.pdbx_strand_id
1 'polypeptide(L)'
;MEGWDSIALPMGKPHLELELGKRLGEGRIGFVYVAHVVAVLDGPGGAPISNPTLELSTELVLKFVRPTNCRSLAQESWFYERLPEAEGFQGAVVPLCYGFFTASTTSMQPPLPAPLKIKPWIDKYGEHAPVDFPMAEREFGDELPDDYAFDDYRDDGRTCRPDSPWEDIVDLIDDLSAAAIKHHDFKFNNIVRARTNVVCPRHKYAHRWRVIDFDRSERWAKTLAIDDDYFPQIIRYQFVKRNYKEFPVTFWMSLG
;
A
#
# COMPACT_ATOMS: atom_id res chain seq x y z
N MET A 1 -19.71 13.54 -1.84
CA MET A 1 -18.52 12.67 -1.84
C MET A 1 -18.17 12.43 -0.37
N GLU A 2 -18.70 11.37 0.22
CA GLU A 2 -18.31 10.89 1.56
C GLU A 2 -17.26 9.79 1.35
N GLY A 3 -16.15 9.80 2.10
CA GLY A 3 -15.25 8.64 2.15
C GLY A 3 -13.74 8.88 2.01
N TRP A 4 -13.24 10.10 2.21
CA TRP A 4 -11.80 10.41 2.16
C TRP A 4 -11.20 10.87 3.49
N ASP A 5 -12.02 10.95 4.53
CA ASP A 5 -11.61 11.50 5.82
C ASP A 5 -10.78 10.49 6.60
N SER A 6 -9.73 10.99 7.26
CA SER A 6 -8.95 10.17 8.18
C SER A 6 -9.79 9.66 9.32
N ILE A 7 -9.49 8.45 9.80
CA ILE A 7 -10.16 7.87 10.96
C ILE A 7 -9.81 8.73 12.19
N ALA A 8 -10.83 9.32 12.81
CA ALA A 8 -10.64 10.02 14.08
C ALA A 8 -10.14 9.02 15.13
N LEU A 9 -9.19 9.45 15.97
CA LEU A 9 -8.71 8.61 17.05
C LEU A 9 -9.89 8.19 17.94
N PRO A 10 -10.14 6.88 18.11
CA PRO A 10 -11.30 6.43 18.85
C PRO A 10 -11.19 6.80 20.33
N MET A 11 -12.16 7.54 20.85
CA MET A 11 -12.19 7.91 22.27
C MET A 11 -12.50 6.69 23.15
N GLY A 12 -11.71 6.50 24.22
CA GLY A 12 -11.92 5.44 25.21
C GLY A 12 -11.63 4.02 24.70
N LYS A 13 -10.90 3.89 23.59
CA LYS A 13 -10.39 2.60 23.11
C LYS A 13 -8.91 2.45 23.49
N PRO A 14 -8.38 1.21 23.51
CA PRO A 14 -6.96 0.99 23.72
C PRO A 14 -6.10 1.69 22.66
N HIS A 15 -4.95 2.21 23.09
CA HIS A 15 -3.95 2.83 22.24
C HIS A 15 -2.73 1.93 22.08
N LEU A 16 -2.17 1.87 20.88
CA LEU A 16 -0.89 1.21 20.65
C LEU A 16 0.24 2.21 20.86
N GLU A 17 1.19 1.86 21.72
CA GLU A 17 2.49 2.52 21.78
C GLU A 17 3.44 1.79 20.84
N LEU A 18 3.99 2.54 19.87
CA LEU A 18 4.80 2.00 18.79
C LEU A 18 6.21 2.59 18.83
N GLU A 19 7.21 1.74 18.66
CA GLU A 19 8.59 2.15 18.41
C GLU A 19 8.89 2.04 16.91
N LEU A 20 9.36 3.15 16.32
CA LEU A 20 9.79 3.17 14.93
C LEU A 20 11.14 2.45 14.78
N GLY A 21 11.13 1.38 14.00
CA GLY A 21 12.32 0.61 13.65
C GLY A 21 12.99 1.09 12.37
N LYS A 22 13.52 0.13 11.61
CA LYS A 22 14.27 0.40 10.37
C LYS A 22 13.36 0.99 9.27
N ARG A 23 13.90 1.97 8.54
CA ARG A 23 13.30 2.45 7.27
C ARG A 23 13.35 1.34 6.21
N LEU A 24 12.18 0.92 5.74
CA LEU A 24 12.01 -0.09 4.68
C LEU A 24 12.17 0.50 3.29
N GLY A 25 11.71 1.75 3.09
CA GLY A 25 11.73 2.37 1.78
C GLY A 25 11.44 3.86 1.81
N GLU A 26 11.79 4.51 0.70
CA GLU A 26 11.47 5.89 0.38
C GLU A 26 10.79 5.88 -0.99
N GLY A 27 9.52 6.28 -1.02
CA GLY A 27 8.71 6.35 -2.22
C GLY A 27 8.49 7.78 -2.67
N ARG A 28 7.77 7.93 -3.78
CA ARG A 28 7.41 9.24 -4.35
C ARG A 28 6.70 10.12 -3.32
N ILE A 29 5.80 9.55 -2.54
CA ILE A 29 4.91 10.30 -1.64
C ILE A 29 5.34 10.31 -0.17
N GLY A 30 6.34 9.52 0.22
CA GLY A 30 6.59 9.27 1.63
C GLY A 30 7.68 8.27 1.97
N PHE A 31 7.79 7.93 3.25
CA PHE A 31 8.68 6.92 3.80
C PHE A 31 7.89 5.76 4.38
N VAL A 32 8.49 4.57 4.35
CA VAL A 32 7.94 3.37 4.96
C VAL A 32 8.91 2.87 6.02
N TYR A 33 8.40 2.56 7.22
CA TYR A 33 9.16 2.06 8.36
C TYR A 33 8.54 0.78 8.90
N VAL A 34 9.38 -0.09 9.47
CA VAL A 34 8.92 -1.09 10.45
C VAL A 34 8.55 -0.36 11.73
N ALA A 35 7.50 -0.81 12.41
CA ALA A 35 7.17 -0.38 13.76
C ALA A 35 6.94 -1.61 14.66
N HIS A 36 7.43 -1.54 15.89
CA HIS A 36 7.26 -2.59 16.90
C HIS A 36 6.25 -2.13 17.94
N VAL A 37 5.37 -3.04 18.36
CA VAL A 37 4.41 -2.76 19.42
C VAL A 37 5.13 -2.86 20.76
N VAL A 38 5.21 -1.74 21.49
CA VAL A 38 5.87 -1.67 22.80
C VAL A 38 4.87 -1.98 23.92
N ALA A 39 3.68 -1.37 23.82
CA ALA A 39 2.63 -1.54 24.80
C ALA A 39 1.25 -1.32 24.18
N VAL A 40 0.24 -1.92 24.81
CA VAL A 40 -1.17 -1.59 24.58
C VAL A 40 -1.65 -0.85 25.83
N LEU A 41 -2.03 0.42 25.67
CA LEU A 41 -2.43 1.31 26.75
C LEU A 41 -3.96 1.43 26.79
N ASP A 42 -4.54 1.66 27.96
CA ASP A 42 -5.99 1.92 28.13
C ASP A 42 -6.44 3.31 27.62
N GLY A 43 -5.47 4.19 27.35
CA GLY A 43 -5.67 5.52 26.76
C GLY A 43 -4.33 6.18 26.39
N PRO A 44 -4.36 7.43 25.88
CA PRO A 44 -3.14 8.17 25.55
C PRO A 44 -2.28 8.42 26.80
N GLY A 45 -1.09 7.83 26.86
CA GLY A 45 -0.21 7.90 28.04
C GLY A 45 -0.78 7.18 29.28
N GLY A 46 -1.76 6.30 29.08
CA GLY A 46 -2.42 5.53 30.11
C GLY A 46 -1.61 4.33 30.62
N ALA A 47 -2.25 3.47 31.40
CA ALA A 47 -1.60 2.30 31.96
C ALA A 47 -1.55 1.13 30.94
N PRO A 48 -0.48 0.33 30.92
CA PRO A 48 -0.43 -0.89 30.10
C PRO A 48 -1.52 -1.88 30.48
N ILE A 49 -2.24 -2.40 29.49
CA ILE A 49 -3.23 -3.45 29.66
C ILE A 49 -2.49 -4.76 29.93
N SER A 50 -2.81 -5.43 31.04
CA SER A 50 -2.03 -6.56 31.56
C SER A 50 -2.13 -7.85 30.73
N ASN A 51 -3.14 -7.96 29.86
CA ASN A 51 -3.39 -9.11 28.98
C ASN A 51 -3.88 -8.64 27.60
N PRO A 52 -3.02 -8.09 26.75
CA PRO A 52 -3.43 -7.72 25.40
C PRO A 52 -3.66 -8.98 24.56
N THR A 53 -4.69 -8.96 23.71
CA THR A 53 -4.91 -10.00 22.68
C THR A 53 -3.82 -9.97 21.61
N LEU A 54 -3.03 -8.90 21.55
CA LEU A 54 -1.98 -8.66 20.57
C LEU A 54 -0.64 -9.13 21.13
N GLU A 55 0.08 -9.95 20.36
CA GLU A 55 1.45 -10.31 20.72
C GLU A 55 2.37 -9.09 20.56
N LEU A 56 3.15 -8.77 21.60
CA LEU A 56 4.11 -7.64 21.57
C LEU A 56 5.24 -7.86 20.53
N SER A 57 5.38 -9.08 19.99
CA SER A 57 6.24 -9.40 18.84
C SER A 57 5.65 -9.00 17.48
N THR A 58 4.44 -8.42 17.45
CA THR A 58 3.80 -7.99 16.20
C THR A 58 4.59 -6.84 15.58
N GLU A 59 5.09 -7.07 14.37
CA GLU A 59 5.69 -6.03 13.53
C GLU A 59 4.61 -5.40 12.65
N LEU A 60 4.53 -4.08 12.69
CA LEU A 60 3.66 -3.29 11.82
C LEU A 60 4.50 -2.55 10.78
N VAL A 61 3.83 -2.12 9.71
CA VAL A 61 4.43 -1.25 8.70
C VAL A 61 3.72 0.09 8.75
N LEU A 62 4.49 1.17 8.92
CA LEU A 62 3.97 2.54 8.92
C LEU A 62 4.45 3.28 7.68
N LYS A 63 3.50 3.82 6.91
CA LYS A 63 3.76 4.70 5.76
C LYS A 63 3.47 6.14 6.18
N PHE A 64 4.51 6.95 6.24
CA PHE A 64 4.40 8.39 6.48
C PHE A 64 4.45 9.12 5.16
N VAL A 65 3.45 9.94 4.87
CA VAL A 65 3.41 10.74 3.64
C VAL A 65 3.64 12.21 3.93
N ARG A 66 4.13 12.91 2.91
CA ARG A 66 4.23 14.37 2.96
C ARG A 66 2.82 14.96 3.09
N PRO A 67 2.64 16.10 3.79
CA PRO A 67 1.34 16.76 3.92
C PRO A 67 0.65 17.01 2.59
N THR A 68 1.42 17.21 1.52
CA THR A 68 0.97 17.50 0.16
C THR A 68 0.50 16.26 -0.61
N ASN A 69 0.76 15.06 -0.07
CA ASN A 69 0.37 13.78 -0.66
C ASN A 69 -0.65 13.02 0.20
N CYS A 70 -1.29 13.68 1.18
CA CYS A 70 -2.31 13.07 2.03
C CYS A 70 -3.50 12.52 1.21
N ARG A 71 -3.87 13.17 0.09
CA ARG A 71 -4.91 12.67 -0.81
C ARG A 71 -4.54 11.33 -1.45
N SER A 72 -3.30 11.20 -1.93
CA SER A 72 -2.80 9.95 -2.52
C SER A 72 -2.77 8.81 -1.49
N LEU A 73 -2.40 9.10 -0.23
CA LEU A 73 -2.46 8.09 0.83
C LEU A 73 -3.91 7.73 1.20
N ALA A 74 -4.80 8.72 1.25
CA ALA A 74 -6.22 8.47 1.48
C ALA A 74 -6.83 7.60 0.36
N GLN A 75 -6.44 7.83 -0.89
CA GLN A 75 -6.82 7.00 -2.04
C GLN A 75 -6.35 5.57 -1.88
N GLU A 76 -5.07 5.37 -1.60
CA GLU A 76 -4.52 4.04 -1.36
C GLU A 76 -5.26 3.33 -0.21
N SER A 77 -5.53 4.06 0.88
CA SER A 77 -6.25 3.54 2.04
C SER A 77 -7.68 3.13 1.69
N TRP A 78 -8.37 3.93 0.88
CA TRP A 78 -9.70 3.62 0.36
C TRP A 78 -9.72 2.33 -0.47
N PHE A 79 -8.68 2.05 -1.27
CA PHE A 79 -8.60 0.79 -2.01
C PHE A 79 -8.47 -0.42 -1.08
N TYR A 80 -7.69 -0.32 0.00
CA TYR A 80 -7.65 -1.40 0.99
C TYR A 80 -9.00 -1.63 1.66
N GLU A 81 -9.78 -0.56 1.93
CA GLU A 81 -11.15 -0.71 2.46
C GLU A 81 -12.11 -1.39 1.46
N ARG A 82 -11.90 -1.18 0.16
CA ARG A 82 -12.68 -1.84 -0.91
C ARG A 82 -12.27 -3.29 -1.18
N LEU A 83 -11.21 -3.76 -0.54
CA LEU A 83 -10.68 -5.11 -0.63
C LEU A 83 -10.84 -5.81 0.72
N PRO A 84 -12.07 -6.07 1.21
CA PRO A 84 -12.29 -6.48 2.59
C PRO A 84 -11.74 -7.89 2.87
N GLU A 85 -11.33 -8.11 4.13
CA GLU A 85 -10.89 -9.43 4.63
C GLU A 85 -12.01 -10.48 4.51
N ALA A 86 -13.27 -10.08 4.71
CA ALA A 86 -14.42 -10.98 4.62
C ALA A 86 -14.64 -11.59 3.22
N GLU A 87 -14.19 -10.91 2.18
CA GLU A 87 -14.20 -11.42 0.79
C GLU A 87 -12.88 -12.14 0.44
N GLY A 88 -11.95 -12.23 1.39
CA GLY A 88 -10.67 -12.91 1.26
C GLY A 88 -9.63 -12.12 0.46
N PHE A 89 -9.71 -10.79 0.44
CA PHE A 89 -8.68 -9.95 -0.20
C PHE A 89 -7.57 -9.53 0.77
N GLN A 90 -7.88 -8.85 1.88
CA GLN A 90 -6.84 -8.52 2.86
C GLN A 90 -6.25 -9.78 3.49
N GLY A 91 -4.93 -9.81 3.63
CA GLY A 91 -4.19 -10.96 4.11
C GLY A 91 -3.87 -12.00 3.04
N ALA A 92 -4.64 -12.10 1.94
CA ALA A 92 -4.43 -13.07 0.86
C ALA A 92 -3.94 -12.46 -0.47
N VAL A 93 -4.47 -11.30 -0.88
CA VAL A 93 -4.15 -10.60 -2.14
C VAL A 93 -3.39 -9.31 -1.85
N VAL A 94 -3.84 -8.58 -0.83
CA VAL A 94 -3.21 -7.36 -0.31
C VAL A 94 -2.83 -7.56 1.15
N PRO A 95 -1.89 -6.78 1.73
CA PRO A 95 -1.63 -6.84 3.16
C PRO A 95 -2.87 -6.42 3.98
N LEU A 96 -2.87 -6.76 5.26
CA LEU A 96 -3.82 -6.20 6.22
C LEU A 96 -3.55 -4.70 6.35
N CYS A 97 -4.59 -3.89 6.15
CA CYS A 97 -4.54 -2.45 6.33
C CYS A 97 -5.38 -2.05 7.54
N TYR A 98 -4.72 -1.56 8.58
CA TYR A 98 -5.36 -1.18 9.84
C TYR A 98 -5.97 0.23 9.84
N GLY A 99 -5.85 0.93 8.71
CA GLY A 99 -6.51 2.22 8.47
C GLY A 99 -5.56 3.37 8.21
N PHE A 100 -6.17 4.52 7.94
CA PHE A 100 -5.51 5.80 7.67
C PHE A 100 -5.75 6.77 8.82
N PHE A 101 -4.65 7.26 9.38
CA PHE A 101 -4.67 8.16 10.53
C PHE A 101 -3.97 9.46 10.18
N THR A 102 -4.53 10.58 10.63
CA THR A 102 -3.86 11.87 10.59
C THR A 102 -3.52 12.30 12.01
N ALA A 103 -2.38 12.97 12.16
CA ALA A 103 -1.97 13.58 13.42
C ALA A 103 -1.53 15.02 13.13
N SER A 104 -2.01 15.95 13.96
CA SER A 104 -1.53 17.33 13.90
C SER A 104 -0.09 17.39 14.40
N THR A 105 0.79 17.98 13.59
CA THR A 105 2.17 18.30 13.97
C THR A 105 2.24 19.26 15.16
N THR A 106 1.19 20.04 15.41
CA THR A 106 1.11 21.00 16.52
C THR A 106 0.77 20.34 17.86
N SER A 107 0.09 19.17 17.85
CA SER A 107 -0.36 18.46 19.06
C SER A 107 0.75 17.63 19.74
N MET A 108 1.95 17.58 19.17
CA MET A 108 3.09 16.77 19.60
C MET A 108 4.07 17.54 20.51
N GLN A 109 3.64 18.63 21.14
CA GLN A 109 4.44 19.35 22.16
C GLN A 109 4.17 18.77 23.56
N PRO A 110 5.02 17.88 24.10
CA PRO A 110 5.01 17.58 25.52
C PRO A 110 5.49 18.82 26.33
N PRO A 111 5.11 18.94 27.61
CA PRO A 111 5.91 19.72 28.53
C PRO A 111 7.31 19.05 28.61
N LEU A 112 8.30 19.73 28.04
CA LEU A 112 9.72 19.40 27.83
C LEU A 112 10.43 18.49 28.89
N PRO A 113 11.56 17.84 28.52
CA PRO A 113 12.84 18.56 28.43
C PRO A 113 13.45 18.66 27.02
N ALA A 114 12.81 18.15 25.98
CA ALA A 114 13.16 18.50 24.61
C ALA A 114 11.91 18.57 23.73
N PRO A 115 11.68 19.66 23.00
CA PRO A 115 10.61 19.68 22.01
C PRO A 115 10.88 18.55 21.02
N LEU A 116 9.87 17.75 20.72
CA LEU A 116 9.94 16.75 19.67
C LEU A 116 10.25 17.51 18.37
N LYS A 117 11.52 17.63 18.02
CA LYS A 117 11.98 18.42 16.89
C LYS A 117 11.80 17.56 15.66
N ILE A 118 10.54 17.47 15.20
CA ILE A 118 10.24 16.98 13.86
C ILE A 118 11.01 17.90 12.93
N LYS A 119 12.15 17.40 12.43
CA LYS A 119 12.92 18.17 11.48
C LYS A 119 12.04 18.32 10.24
N PRO A 120 11.89 19.54 9.70
CA PRO A 120 11.25 19.72 8.41
C PRO A 120 11.89 18.76 7.43
N TRP A 121 11.06 18.16 6.58
CA TRP A 121 11.51 17.16 5.61
C TRP A 121 12.64 17.77 4.80
N ILE A 122 13.83 17.19 4.87
CA ILE A 122 14.98 17.66 4.10
C ILE A 122 15.08 16.72 2.90
N ASP A 123 15.05 17.28 1.69
CA ASP A 123 15.20 16.48 0.48
C ASP A 123 16.63 15.93 0.35
N LYS A 124 16.88 15.14 -0.71
CA LYS A 124 18.21 14.58 -1.02
C LYS A 124 19.30 15.63 -1.26
N TYR A 125 18.94 16.91 -1.38
CA TYR A 125 19.85 18.03 -1.64
C TYR A 125 20.13 18.86 -0.39
N GLY A 126 19.53 18.52 0.76
CA GLY A 126 19.73 19.28 1.99
C GLY A 126 18.77 20.46 2.16
N GLU A 127 17.79 20.61 1.26
CA GLU A 127 16.83 21.72 1.27
C GLU A 127 15.56 21.35 2.02
N HIS A 128 14.97 22.35 2.70
CA HIS A 128 13.66 22.20 3.33
C HIS A 128 12.61 21.91 2.24
N ALA A 129 11.96 20.75 2.28
CA ALA A 129 10.80 20.48 1.45
C ALA A 129 9.76 21.58 1.74
N PRO A 130 9.36 22.35 0.72
CA PRO A 130 8.53 23.52 0.94
C PRO A 130 7.21 23.10 1.61
N VAL A 131 6.85 23.79 2.69
CA VAL A 131 5.48 23.73 3.23
C VAL A 131 4.52 24.47 2.31
N ASP A 132 5.05 25.47 1.57
CA ASP A 132 4.37 26.24 0.54
C ASP A 132 5.21 26.24 -0.76
N PHE A 133 4.62 25.80 -1.87
CA PHE A 133 5.33 25.61 -3.14
C PHE A 133 5.52 26.88 -3.97
N PRO A 134 6.64 27.02 -4.70
CA PRO A 134 6.71 27.86 -5.88
C PRO A 134 5.74 27.35 -6.96
N MET A 135 5.14 28.28 -7.71
CA MET A 135 4.05 28.03 -8.67
C MET A 135 4.38 26.97 -9.74
N ALA A 136 5.65 26.68 -10.00
CA ALA A 136 6.11 25.69 -10.97
C ALA A 136 6.04 24.23 -10.48
N GLU A 137 6.05 23.96 -9.17
CA GLU A 137 5.89 22.59 -8.64
C GLU A 137 4.42 22.16 -8.51
N ARG A 138 3.47 23.10 -8.73
CA ARG A 138 2.05 22.77 -8.92
C ARG A 138 1.80 21.97 -10.19
N GLU A 139 2.70 22.03 -11.17
CA GLU A 139 2.58 21.34 -12.46
C GLU A 139 2.90 19.83 -12.37
N PHE A 140 3.30 19.32 -11.20
CA PHE A 140 3.57 17.89 -10.94
C PHE A 140 2.97 17.37 -9.61
N GLY A 141 2.05 18.13 -9.01
CA GLY A 141 1.43 17.78 -7.74
C GLY A 141 0.07 17.10 -7.93
N ASP A 142 -0.20 16.04 -7.16
CA ASP A 142 -1.54 15.40 -6.98
C ASP A 142 -2.18 14.74 -8.22
N GLU A 143 -1.77 15.09 -9.44
CA GLU A 143 -2.35 14.60 -10.70
C GLU A 143 -2.54 13.08 -10.74
N LEU A 144 -3.75 12.68 -11.14
CA LEU A 144 -4.22 11.30 -11.11
C LEU A 144 -4.18 10.71 -12.53
N PRO A 145 -4.09 9.38 -12.68
CA PRO A 145 -3.94 8.74 -13.99
C PRO A 145 -5.12 8.94 -14.96
N ASP A 146 -6.28 9.42 -14.49
CA ASP A 146 -7.41 9.85 -15.35
C ASP A 146 -7.10 11.11 -16.16
N ASP A 147 -5.97 11.79 -15.91
CA ASP A 147 -5.53 12.98 -16.63
C ASP A 147 -4.80 12.67 -17.97
N TYR A 148 -4.42 11.42 -18.25
CA TYR A 148 -3.72 11.06 -19.50
C TYR A 148 -4.17 9.72 -20.11
N ALA A 149 -4.72 9.77 -21.32
CA ALA A 149 -5.00 8.60 -22.13
C ALA A 149 -3.72 8.11 -22.82
N PHE A 150 -3.28 6.88 -22.54
CA PHE A 150 -2.26 6.20 -23.34
C PHE A 150 -2.75 4.82 -23.78
N ASP A 151 -2.71 4.61 -25.09
CA ASP A 151 -3.16 3.41 -25.79
C ASP A 151 -1.99 2.65 -26.43
N ASP A 152 -2.21 1.33 -26.52
CA ASP A 152 -1.64 0.33 -27.43
C ASP A 152 -0.37 -0.49 -27.09
N TYR A 153 -0.50 -1.82 -27.21
CA TYR A 153 0.53 -2.82 -26.87
C TYR A 153 0.67 -3.95 -27.92
N ARG A 154 1.92 -4.32 -28.26
CA ARG A 154 2.26 -5.42 -29.21
C ARG A 154 2.81 -6.68 -28.50
N ASP A 155 2.47 -7.83 -29.08
CA ASP A 155 2.79 -9.21 -28.67
C ASP A 155 4.11 -9.73 -29.30
N ASP A 156 4.85 -10.59 -28.57
CA ASP A 156 6.11 -11.24 -29.02
C ASP A 156 6.11 -12.79 -28.91
N GLY A 157 4.96 -13.44 -28.68
CA GLY A 157 4.75 -14.84 -29.07
C GLY A 157 5.43 -15.95 -28.24
N ARG A 158 5.78 -15.70 -26.98
CA ARG A 158 6.34 -16.70 -26.02
C ARG A 158 5.39 -17.02 -24.85
N THR A 159 5.37 -18.26 -24.37
CA THR A 159 4.55 -18.72 -23.23
C THR A 159 5.38 -19.02 -21.96
N CYS A 160 4.96 -18.49 -20.80
CA CYS A 160 5.34 -18.84 -19.42
C CYS A 160 5.02 -20.31 -19.07
N ARG A 161 5.86 -20.89 -18.20
CA ARG A 161 5.82 -22.29 -17.76
C ARG A 161 4.88 -22.51 -16.56
N PRO A 162 4.29 -23.71 -16.41
CA PRO A 162 3.25 -24.01 -15.42
C PRO A 162 3.68 -24.10 -13.94
N ASP A 163 4.97 -23.97 -13.62
CA ASP A 163 5.44 -23.94 -12.22
C ASP A 163 6.10 -22.59 -11.87
N SER A 164 5.86 -21.58 -12.71
CA SER A 164 6.51 -20.30 -12.55
C SER A 164 5.80 -19.45 -11.49
N PRO A 165 6.53 -18.69 -10.66
CA PRO A 165 5.92 -17.69 -9.76
C PRO A 165 5.07 -16.63 -10.48
N TRP A 166 5.09 -16.63 -11.81
CA TRP A 166 4.24 -15.81 -12.64
C TRP A 166 2.78 -16.18 -12.56
N GLU A 167 2.45 -17.45 -12.30
CA GLU A 167 1.05 -17.85 -12.11
C GLU A 167 0.47 -17.16 -10.89
N ASP A 168 1.22 -17.12 -9.79
CA ASP A 168 0.84 -16.43 -8.56
C ASP A 168 0.59 -14.93 -8.81
N ILE A 169 1.44 -14.28 -9.63
CA ILE A 169 1.26 -12.86 -9.99
C ILE A 169 0.06 -12.65 -10.93
N VAL A 170 -0.16 -13.54 -11.89
CA VAL A 170 -1.33 -13.49 -12.79
C VAL A 170 -2.62 -13.65 -12.00
N ASP A 171 -2.63 -14.56 -11.02
CA ASP A 171 -3.76 -14.80 -10.14
C ASP A 171 -4.03 -13.58 -9.23
N LEU A 172 -2.99 -12.91 -8.71
CA LEU A 172 -3.17 -11.64 -7.99
C LEU A 172 -3.81 -10.54 -8.87
N ILE A 173 -3.44 -10.47 -10.15
CA ILE A 173 -4.06 -9.53 -11.09
C ILE A 173 -5.53 -9.92 -11.36
N ASP A 174 -5.81 -11.22 -11.48
CA ASP A 174 -7.17 -11.73 -11.58
C ASP A 174 -7.99 -11.35 -10.33
N ASP A 175 -7.41 -11.43 -9.12
CA ASP A 175 -8.03 -10.98 -7.87
C ASP A 175 -8.39 -9.50 -7.87
N LEU A 176 -7.47 -8.63 -8.26
CA LEU A 176 -7.77 -7.21 -8.39
C LEU A 176 -8.84 -6.94 -9.46
N SER A 177 -8.79 -7.66 -10.58
CA SER A 177 -9.79 -7.54 -11.65
C SER A 177 -11.18 -8.01 -11.19
N ALA A 178 -11.27 -9.06 -10.36
CA ALA A 178 -12.51 -9.49 -9.74
C ALA A 178 -13.10 -8.44 -8.79
N ALA A 179 -12.25 -7.65 -8.15
CA ALA A 179 -12.66 -6.50 -7.32
C ALA A 179 -12.96 -5.22 -8.13
N ALA A 180 -12.84 -5.26 -9.47
CA ALA A 180 -12.95 -4.09 -10.36
C ALA A 180 -11.89 -3.01 -10.12
N ILE A 181 -10.68 -3.42 -9.72
CA ILE A 181 -9.57 -2.53 -9.38
C ILE A 181 -8.47 -2.67 -10.42
N LYS A 182 -8.06 -1.53 -11.00
CA LYS A 182 -6.91 -1.39 -11.89
C LYS A 182 -5.81 -0.69 -11.13
N HIS A 183 -4.66 -1.34 -10.97
CA HIS A 183 -3.61 -0.81 -10.12
C HIS A 183 -2.87 0.40 -10.73
N HIS A 184 -2.77 0.47 -12.06
CA HIS A 184 -1.99 1.44 -12.87
C HIS A 184 -0.48 1.55 -12.61
N ASP A 185 0.01 1.10 -11.44
CA ASP A 185 1.43 1.04 -11.10
C ASP A 185 1.86 -0.37 -10.67
N PHE A 186 1.36 -1.40 -11.38
CA PHE A 186 1.67 -2.79 -11.05
C PHE A 186 3.08 -3.15 -11.52
N LYS A 187 4.06 -2.99 -10.63
CA LYS A 187 5.49 -3.26 -10.87
C LYS A 187 6.10 -4.00 -9.69
N PHE A 188 7.30 -4.54 -9.86
CA PHE A 188 7.97 -5.36 -8.84
C PHE A 188 8.08 -4.67 -7.46
N ASN A 189 8.39 -3.37 -7.44
CA ASN A 189 8.53 -2.62 -6.19
C ASN A 189 7.22 -2.55 -5.37
N ASN A 190 6.09 -2.82 -6.03
CA ASN A 190 4.74 -2.80 -5.47
C ASN A 190 4.20 -4.23 -5.22
N ILE A 191 5.06 -5.25 -5.32
CA ILE A 191 4.75 -6.64 -5.02
C ILE A 191 5.69 -7.14 -3.92
N VAL A 192 5.11 -7.46 -2.76
CA VAL A 192 5.88 -7.86 -1.58
C VAL A 192 5.64 -9.31 -1.21
N ARG A 193 6.67 -9.98 -0.67
CA ARG A 193 6.55 -11.37 -0.24
C ARG A 193 5.66 -11.47 1.00
N ALA A 194 4.69 -12.35 0.96
CA ALA A 194 3.85 -12.69 2.10
C ALA A 194 4.58 -13.67 3.03
N ARG A 195 4.44 -13.47 4.34
CA ARG A 195 4.78 -14.47 5.36
C ARG A 195 3.56 -15.25 5.85
N THR A 196 2.35 -14.78 5.52
CA THR A 196 1.10 -15.35 5.97
C THR A 196 0.56 -16.36 4.96
N ASN A 197 0.05 -17.48 5.48
CA ASN A 197 -0.53 -18.57 4.68
C ASN A 197 -2.05 -18.42 4.51
N VAL A 198 -2.55 -17.18 4.41
CA VAL A 198 -3.98 -16.95 4.18
C VAL A 198 -4.33 -17.44 2.78
N VAL A 199 -5.29 -18.37 2.71
CA VAL A 199 -5.70 -19.00 1.45
C VAL A 199 -6.66 -18.08 0.72
N CYS A 200 -6.36 -17.79 -0.55
CA CYS A 200 -7.27 -17.04 -1.40
C CYS A 200 -8.53 -17.89 -1.70
N PRO A 201 -9.74 -17.35 -1.48
CA PRO A 201 -10.97 -18.10 -1.71
C PRO A 201 -11.21 -18.40 -3.20
N ARG A 202 -10.59 -17.65 -4.12
CA ARG A 202 -10.73 -17.85 -5.57
C ARG A 202 -9.78 -18.93 -6.08
N HIS A 203 -8.49 -18.81 -5.76
CA HIS A 203 -7.46 -19.69 -6.28
C HIS A 203 -7.21 -20.96 -5.43
N LYS A 204 -7.78 -21.03 -4.23
CA LYS A 204 -7.70 -22.18 -3.30
C LYS A 204 -6.29 -22.51 -2.79
N TYR A 205 -5.35 -21.59 -2.94
CA TYR A 205 -4.03 -21.65 -2.33
C TYR A 205 -3.64 -20.30 -1.71
N ALA A 206 -2.63 -20.30 -0.85
CA ALA A 206 -2.10 -19.07 -0.27
C ALA A 206 -1.08 -18.46 -1.25
N HIS A 207 -1.41 -17.29 -1.80
CA HIS A 207 -0.46 -16.54 -2.63
C HIS A 207 0.83 -16.30 -1.85
N ARG A 208 1.98 -16.34 -2.51
CA ARG A 208 3.28 -16.03 -1.89
C ARG A 208 3.59 -14.55 -1.92
N TRP A 209 2.84 -13.78 -2.70
CA TRP A 209 3.03 -12.36 -2.91
C TRP A 209 1.76 -11.57 -2.57
N ARG A 210 1.92 -10.28 -2.27
CA ARG A 210 0.82 -9.33 -2.05
C ARG A 210 1.08 -8.05 -2.84
N VAL A 211 0.00 -7.43 -3.27
CA VAL A 211 0.04 -6.14 -3.97
C VAL A 211 -0.08 -5.00 -2.97
N ILE A 212 0.73 -3.95 -3.14
CA ILE A 212 0.75 -2.73 -2.33
C ILE A 212 0.82 -1.48 -3.22
N ASP A 213 0.69 -0.29 -2.63
CA ASP A 213 0.87 1.02 -3.30
C ASP A 213 -0.25 1.35 -4.31
N PHE A 214 -1.49 1.41 -3.80
CA PHE A 214 -2.69 1.72 -4.58
C PHE A 214 -2.91 3.23 -4.82
N ASP A 215 -1.88 4.06 -4.69
CA ASP A 215 -1.98 5.52 -4.76
C ASP A 215 -2.35 6.04 -6.17
N ARG A 216 -2.13 5.22 -7.20
CA ARG A 216 -2.50 5.44 -8.60
C ARG A 216 -3.63 4.54 -9.07
N SER A 217 -4.20 3.74 -8.18
CA SER A 217 -5.23 2.77 -8.58
C SER A 217 -6.54 3.45 -8.95
N GLU A 218 -7.30 2.78 -9.81
CA GLU A 218 -8.61 3.19 -10.26
C GLU A 218 -9.60 2.05 -10.04
N ARG A 219 -10.84 2.38 -9.69
CA ARG A 219 -11.94 1.43 -9.65
C ARG A 219 -12.89 1.70 -10.80
N TRP A 220 -13.18 0.70 -11.62
CA TRP A 220 -14.17 0.84 -12.69
C TRP A 220 -15.52 0.26 -12.27
N ALA A 221 -16.60 0.78 -12.87
CA ALA A 221 -17.92 0.23 -12.68
C ALA A 221 -18.09 -1.02 -13.55
N LYS A 222 -18.25 -2.18 -12.92
CA LYS A 222 -18.52 -3.44 -13.62
C LYS A 222 -19.90 -3.42 -14.26
N THR A 223 -19.97 -3.24 -15.59
CA THR A 223 -21.17 -3.53 -16.37
C THR A 223 -21.00 -4.89 -17.03
N LEU A 224 -21.78 -5.84 -16.50
CA LEU A 224 -21.79 -7.32 -16.58
C LEU A 224 -21.50 -8.06 -17.91
N ALA A 225 -21.17 -7.39 -19.03
CA ALA A 225 -20.87 -8.05 -20.30
C ALA A 225 -19.54 -7.62 -20.95
N ILE A 226 -19.01 -6.44 -20.63
CA ILE A 226 -17.75 -5.91 -21.21
C ILE A 226 -16.55 -6.19 -20.27
N ASP A 227 -16.80 -6.59 -19.03
CA ASP A 227 -15.76 -6.73 -18.00
C ASP A 227 -14.80 -7.91 -18.22
N ASP A 228 -15.25 -9.02 -18.84
CA ASP A 228 -14.37 -10.11 -19.26
C ASP A 228 -13.49 -9.70 -20.48
N ASP A 229 -13.93 -8.70 -21.24
CA ASP A 229 -13.19 -8.13 -22.39
C ASP A 229 -12.15 -7.09 -21.96
N TYR A 230 -12.31 -6.45 -20.79
CA TYR A 230 -11.45 -5.32 -20.39
C TYR A 230 -10.06 -5.75 -19.89
N PHE A 231 -9.97 -6.94 -19.28
CA PHE A 231 -8.68 -7.53 -18.92
C PHE A 231 -8.72 -9.06 -19.01
N PRO A 232 -8.89 -9.63 -20.22
CA PRO A 232 -8.98 -11.06 -20.44
C PRO A 232 -7.73 -11.79 -19.92
N GLN A 233 -7.87 -13.08 -19.64
CA GLN A 233 -6.77 -13.92 -19.14
C GLN A 233 -5.50 -13.81 -20.00
N ILE A 234 -5.66 -13.64 -21.33
CA ILE A 234 -4.55 -13.45 -22.25
C ILE A 234 -3.81 -12.11 -22.04
N ILE A 235 -4.53 -11.03 -21.74
CA ILE A 235 -3.96 -9.70 -21.48
C ILE A 235 -3.23 -9.70 -20.13
N ARG A 236 -3.76 -10.39 -19.11
CA ARG A 236 -3.08 -10.56 -17.80
C ARG A 236 -1.72 -11.21 -17.97
N TYR A 237 -1.71 -12.30 -18.73
CA TYR A 237 -0.49 -13.04 -19.03
C TYR A 237 0.52 -12.21 -19.83
N GLN A 238 0.05 -11.48 -20.83
CA GLN A 238 0.88 -10.59 -21.64
C GLN A 238 1.47 -9.44 -20.81
N PHE A 239 0.70 -8.86 -19.89
CA PHE A 239 1.17 -7.81 -18.98
C PHE A 239 2.34 -8.29 -18.11
N VAL A 240 2.18 -9.43 -17.46
CA VAL A 240 3.23 -10.02 -16.60
C VAL A 240 4.51 -10.30 -17.41
N LYS A 241 4.34 -10.86 -18.60
CA LYS A 241 5.45 -11.21 -19.50
C LYS A 241 6.19 -9.98 -20.04
N ARG A 242 5.47 -8.89 -20.36
CA ARG A 242 6.08 -7.64 -20.85
C ARG A 242 6.99 -6.99 -19.80
N ASN A 243 6.58 -7.06 -18.55
CA ASN A 243 7.32 -6.47 -17.43
C ASN A 243 8.45 -7.39 -16.91
N TYR A 244 8.62 -8.60 -17.47
CA TYR A 244 9.60 -9.62 -17.04
C TYR A 244 11.03 -9.08 -16.81
N LYS A 245 11.48 -8.12 -17.63
CA LYS A 245 12.83 -7.54 -17.56
C LYS A 245 13.01 -6.49 -16.47
N GLU A 246 11.92 -6.00 -15.88
CA GLU A 246 11.95 -5.03 -14.77
C GLU A 246 12.14 -5.72 -13.41
N PHE A 247 12.21 -7.06 -13.39
CA PHE A 247 12.40 -7.85 -12.17
C PHE A 247 13.89 -8.03 -11.84
N PRO A 248 14.34 -7.67 -10.62
CA PRO A 248 15.74 -7.76 -10.22
C PRO A 248 16.22 -9.22 -10.17
N VAL A 249 17.51 -9.45 -10.44
CA VAL A 249 18.14 -10.79 -10.45
C VAL A 249 17.92 -11.58 -9.15
N THR A 250 17.81 -10.89 -8.02
CA THR A 250 17.52 -11.48 -6.71
C THR A 250 16.12 -12.10 -6.60
N PHE A 251 15.14 -11.60 -7.35
CA PHE A 251 13.83 -12.23 -7.49
C PHE A 251 13.98 -13.64 -8.09
N TRP A 252 14.78 -13.76 -9.16
CA TRP A 252 15.06 -15.02 -9.84
C TRP A 252 15.77 -16.04 -8.97
N MET A 253 16.68 -15.58 -8.11
CA MET A 253 17.41 -16.46 -7.18
C MET A 253 16.52 -16.99 -6.04
N SER A 254 15.40 -16.32 -5.74
CA SER A 254 14.49 -16.72 -4.66
C SER A 254 13.48 -17.80 -5.05
N LEU A 255 13.62 -18.33 -6.27
CA LEU A 255 12.77 -19.34 -6.91
C LEU A 255 13.46 -20.71 -7.07
N GLY A 256 14.74 -20.80 -6.70
CA GLY A 256 15.52 -22.03 -6.67
C GLY A 256 15.56 -22.66 -5.29
#